data_AF-A0A2V9BQ80-F1
#
_entry.id   AF-A0A2V9BQ80-F1
#
_cell.length_a   1.000
_cell.length_b   1.000
_cell.length_c   1.000
_cell.angle_alpha   90.00
_cell.angle_beta   90.00
_cell.angle_gamma   90.00
#
_symmetry.space_group_name_H-M   'P 1'
#
loop_
_entity.id
_entity.type
_entity.pdbx_description
1 polymer ?
#
loop_
_entity_poly.entity_id
_entity_poly.type
_entity_poly.pdbx_seq_one_letter_code
_entity_poly.pdbx_strand_id
1 'polypeptide(L)'
;MLDLAKYQSVGAALKDALDRFAREVCLIEADREREKERLTYRDFKERAHPLAKALQDAGFSAGNRASIIMTNQSKWLISAYAVFFAGGALVPLDYKLTPDEQWQLLKHSGATILITEYPVWRQLSVSAGRASASVQTVLVTEAPSNAELAGAKRWEEFRGQGEPAFVPRNRSDTACIVYSSGTGGRPKGCMMTHENYLEQCVALTSLYPFWPGVSVSEIQDHLREPRSAGLEEFAKRSASALRCFTTRQAQSVQRARSHQQNVDEEPAVAHQPPAAQTGPRSVWRRAARHHCRRRFHRAPDFAVFL
;
A
#
# COMPACT_ATOMS: atom_id res chain seq x y z
N MET A 1 -13.42 -14.30 -2.06
CA MET A 1 -12.59 -13.42 -2.91
C MET A 1 -13.50 -12.76 -3.94
N LEU A 2 -13.29 -11.48 -4.25
CA LEU A 2 -14.08 -10.78 -5.27
C LEU A 2 -13.68 -11.26 -6.67
N ASP A 3 -14.65 -11.32 -7.58
CA ASP A 3 -14.43 -11.59 -9.00
C ASP A 3 -14.11 -10.27 -9.71
N LEU A 4 -12.81 -9.94 -9.78
CA LEU A 4 -12.33 -8.61 -10.21
C LEU A 4 -12.67 -8.27 -11.67
N ALA A 5 -13.01 -9.26 -12.49
CA ALA A 5 -13.45 -9.06 -13.87
C ALA A 5 -14.77 -8.27 -13.97
N LYS A 6 -15.58 -8.25 -12.90
CA LYS A 6 -16.88 -7.57 -12.87
C LYS A 6 -16.81 -6.07 -12.61
N TYR A 7 -15.66 -5.54 -12.20
CA TYR A 7 -15.53 -4.14 -11.82
C TYR A 7 -14.87 -3.30 -12.91
N GLN A 8 -15.38 -2.08 -13.05
CA GLN A 8 -14.85 -1.08 -13.98
C GLN A 8 -13.67 -0.30 -13.40
N SER A 9 -13.55 -0.25 -12.06
CA SER A 9 -12.47 0.46 -11.39
C SER A 9 -12.08 -0.19 -10.07
N VAL A 10 -10.85 0.11 -9.62
CA VAL A 10 -10.37 -0.28 -8.29
C VAL A 10 -11.28 0.26 -7.19
N GLY A 11 -11.74 1.51 -7.32
CA GLY A 11 -12.68 2.12 -6.37
C GLY A 11 -14.00 1.34 -6.26
N ALA A 12 -14.53 0.83 -7.37
CA ALA A 12 -15.76 0.03 -7.37
C ALA A 12 -15.55 -1.32 -6.66
N ALA A 13 -14.41 -1.98 -6.90
CA ALA A 13 -14.06 -3.22 -6.22
C ALA A 13 -13.88 -3.01 -4.71
N LEU A 14 -13.16 -1.96 -4.29
CA LEU A 14 -12.96 -1.62 -2.89
C LEU A 14 -14.28 -1.28 -2.19
N LYS A 15 -15.16 -0.50 -2.84
CA LYS A 15 -16.48 -0.17 -2.28
C LYS A 15 -17.29 -1.44 -1.99
N ASP A 16 -17.39 -2.37 -2.95
CA ASP A 16 -18.11 -3.63 -2.75
C ASP A 16 -17.43 -4.51 -1.68
N ALA A 17 -16.10 -4.48 -1.57
CA ALA A 17 -15.39 -5.17 -0.48
C ALA A 17 -15.81 -4.64 0.90
N LEU A 18 -15.89 -3.31 1.07
CA LEU A 18 -16.31 -2.70 2.34
C LEU A 18 -17.74 -3.07 2.73
N ASP A 19 -18.65 -3.19 1.74
CA ASP A 19 -20.04 -3.57 1.99
C ASP A 19 -20.18 -5.08 2.27
N ARG A 20 -19.48 -5.93 1.51
CA ARG A 20 -19.63 -7.38 1.57
C ARG A 20 -18.94 -8.03 2.77
N PHE A 21 -17.78 -7.52 3.16
CA PHE A 21 -16.94 -8.09 4.21
C PHE A 21 -16.95 -7.25 5.48
N ALA A 22 -18.00 -6.44 5.71
CA ALA A 22 -18.06 -5.40 6.73
C ALA A 22 -17.57 -5.84 8.14
N ARG A 23 -17.79 -7.09 8.54
CA ARG A 23 -17.41 -7.62 9.86
C ARG A 23 -16.00 -8.22 9.93
N GLU A 24 -15.35 -8.40 8.80
CA GLU A 24 -14.03 -9.01 8.70
C GLU A 24 -12.93 -7.98 8.98
N VAL A 25 -11.85 -8.41 9.64
CA VAL A 25 -10.67 -7.56 9.89
C VAL A 25 -9.97 -7.26 8.57
N CYS A 26 -9.83 -6.00 8.17
CA CYS A 26 -9.23 -5.63 6.91
C CYS A 26 -7.80 -5.08 7.07
N LEU A 27 -7.48 -4.52 8.23
CA LEU A 27 -6.22 -3.83 8.47
C LEU A 27 -5.80 -3.95 9.93
N ILE A 28 -4.51 -4.25 10.14
CA ILE A 28 -3.86 -4.19 11.44
C ILE A 28 -2.68 -3.24 11.30
N GLU A 29 -2.67 -2.17 12.08
CA GLU A 29 -1.53 -1.28 12.21
C GLU A 29 -0.75 -1.67 13.48
N ALA A 30 0.52 -2.00 13.31
CA ALA A 30 1.40 -2.41 14.40
C ALA A 30 2.80 -1.84 14.20
N ASP A 31 3.50 -1.61 15.30
CA ASP A 31 4.96 -1.43 15.29
C ASP A 31 5.66 -2.69 15.81
N ARG A 32 6.97 -2.61 16.07
CA ARG A 32 7.76 -3.77 16.53
C ARG A 32 7.35 -4.26 17.92
N GLU A 33 6.74 -3.41 18.72
CA GLU A 33 6.48 -3.67 20.13
C GLU A 33 5.00 -4.00 20.38
N ARG A 34 4.08 -3.43 19.61
CA ARG A 34 2.64 -3.60 19.83
C ARG A 34 1.78 -3.38 18.60
N GLU A 35 0.61 -4.01 18.63
CA GLU A 35 -0.53 -3.61 17.81
C GLU A 35 -0.99 -2.21 18.27
N LYS A 36 -1.08 -1.28 17.32
CA LYS A 36 -1.65 0.05 17.55
C LYS A 36 -3.14 0.04 17.31
N GLU A 37 -3.57 -0.63 16.25
CA GLU A 37 -4.95 -0.62 15.82
C GLU A 37 -5.33 -1.83 14.97
N ARG A 38 -6.61 -2.20 15.04
CA ARG A 38 -7.24 -3.24 14.22
C ARG A 38 -8.58 -2.74 13.72
N LEU A 39 -8.74 -2.75 12.41
CA LEU A 39 -9.93 -2.25 11.73
C LEU A 39 -10.62 -3.37 10.98
N THR A 40 -11.93 -3.46 11.16
CA THR A 40 -12.80 -4.18 10.23
C THR A 40 -13.04 -3.36 8.97
N TYR A 41 -13.55 -4.01 7.92
CA TYR A 41 -14.01 -3.31 6.71
C TYR A 41 -15.04 -2.21 7.04
N ARG A 42 -15.91 -2.44 8.02
CA ARG A 42 -16.85 -1.41 8.51
C ARG A 42 -16.11 -0.24 9.17
N ASP A 43 -15.18 -0.51 10.09
CA ASP A 43 -14.45 0.57 10.78
C ASP A 43 -13.61 1.39 9.79
N PHE A 44 -13.04 0.73 8.77
CA PHE A 44 -12.36 1.39 7.66
C PHE A 44 -13.32 2.30 6.89
N LYS A 45 -14.52 1.79 6.53
CA LYS A 45 -15.56 2.56 5.84
C LYS A 45 -15.97 3.80 6.62
N GLU A 46 -16.21 3.65 7.93
CA GLU A 46 -16.62 4.75 8.83
C GLU A 46 -15.56 5.85 8.92
N ARG A 47 -14.27 5.53 8.72
CA ARG A 47 -13.19 6.52 8.66
C ARG A 47 -13.03 7.13 7.28
N ALA A 48 -13.22 6.34 6.23
CA ALA A 48 -12.94 6.75 4.86
C ALA A 48 -14.08 7.55 4.24
N HIS A 49 -15.35 7.26 4.58
CA HIS A 49 -16.51 7.96 4.04
C HIS A 49 -16.55 9.45 4.39
N PRO A 50 -16.37 9.86 5.67
CA PRO A 50 -16.32 11.28 6.01
C PRO A 50 -15.18 12.03 5.32
N LEU A 51 -14.03 11.36 5.12
CA LEU A 51 -12.92 11.93 4.35
C LEU A 51 -13.31 12.10 2.88
N ALA A 52 -13.89 11.08 2.25
CA ALA A 52 -14.36 11.16 0.86
C ALA A 52 -15.39 12.29 0.68
N LYS A 53 -16.31 12.44 1.64
CA LYS A 53 -17.29 13.54 1.63
C LYS A 53 -16.63 14.90 1.73
N ALA A 54 -15.65 15.07 2.64
CA ALA A 54 -14.89 16.31 2.78
C ALA A 54 -14.12 16.67 1.49
N LEU A 55 -13.54 15.67 0.83
CA LEU A 55 -12.83 15.87 -0.45
C LEU A 55 -13.82 16.35 -1.53
N GLN A 56 -15.01 15.74 -1.62
CA GLN A 56 -16.05 16.16 -2.56
C GLN A 56 -16.56 17.57 -2.27
N ASP A 57 -16.77 17.93 -1.01
CA ASP A 57 -17.18 19.27 -0.59
C ASP A 57 -16.11 20.33 -0.91
N ALA A 58 -14.85 19.92 -0.96
CA ALA A 58 -13.73 20.74 -1.42
C ALA A 58 -13.57 20.74 -2.96
N GLY A 59 -14.51 20.17 -3.71
CA GLY A 59 -14.52 20.14 -5.17
C GLY A 59 -13.68 19.04 -5.82
N PHE A 60 -13.21 18.04 -5.05
CA PHE A 60 -12.45 16.93 -5.60
C PHE A 60 -13.34 15.95 -6.38
N SER A 61 -12.92 15.60 -7.60
CA SER A 61 -13.68 14.82 -8.57
C SER A 61 -12.77 13.98 -9.49
N ALA A 62 -13.36 13.25 -10.44
CA ALA A 62 -12.69 12.33 -11.34
C ALA A 62 -11.52 12.90 -12.19
N GLY A 63 -11.46 14.23 -12.38
CA GLY A 63 -10.36 14.90 -13.09
C GLY A 63 -9.19 15.30 -12.20
N ASN A 64 -9.33 15.17 -10.88
CA ASN A 64 -8.34 15.64 -9.91
C ASN A 64 -7.35 14.53 -9.52
N ARG A 65 -6.22 14.99 -8.98
CA ARG A 65 -5.13 14.14 -8.50
C ARG A 65 -4.81 14.48 -7.06
N ALA A 66 -4.66 13.45 -6.24
CA ALA A 66 -4.28 13.58 -4.84
C ALA A 66 -2.95 12.87 -4.62
N SER A 67 -2.00 13.58 -4.02
CA SER A 67 -0.71 13.02 -3.63
C SER A 67 -0.74 12.56 -2.19
N ILE A 68 -0.12 11.42 -1.90
CA ILE A 68 0.10 10.95 -0.53
C ILE A 68 1.61 10.82 -0.28
N ILE A 69 2.09 11.45 0.80
CA ILE A 69 3.49 11.42 1.25
C ILE A 69 3.53 11.06 2.74
N MET A 70 3.58 9.77 3.05
CA MET A 70 3.54 9.29 4.43
C MET A 70 4.37 8.02 4.58
N THR A 71 4.73 7.71 5.82
CA THR A 71 5.19 6.38 6.20
C THR A 71 4.01 5.38 6.22
N ASN A 72 4.32 4.10 6.49
CA ASN A 72 3.31 3.06 6.61
C ASN A 72 2.43 3.31 7.84
N GLN A 73 1.19 3.72 7.61
CA GLN A 73 0.16 3.91 8.61
C GLN A 73 -1.22 3.68 7.98
N SER A 74 -2.22 3.33 8.80
CA SER A 74 -3.59 3.06 8.33
C SER A 74 -4.21 4.20 7.52
N LYS A 75 -3.89 5.43 7.91
CA LYS A 75 -4.36 6.67 7.25
C LYS A 75 -3.95 6.76 5.79
N TRP A 76 -2.86 6.12 5.38
CA TRP A 76 -2.46 6.03 3.97
C TRP A 76 -3.54 5.29 3.16
N LEU A 77 -3.94 4.10 3.61
CA LEU A 77 -4.92 3.26 2.93
C LEU A 77 -6.31 3.91 2.94
N ILE A 78 -6.71 4.48 4.09
CA ILE A 78 -7.99 5.19 4.23
C ILE A 78 -8.04 6.38 3.25
N SER A 79 -6.94 7.14 3.14
CA SER A 79 -6.85 8.27 2.22
C SER A 79 -6.87 7.82 0.76
N ALA A 80 -6.14 6.77 0.41
CA ALA A 80 -6.14 6.21 -0.94
C ALA A 80 -7.54 5.73 -1.35
N TYR A 81 -8.27 5.06 -0.46
CA TYR A 81 -9.67 4.71 -0.69
C TYR A 81 -10.53 5.94 -0.94
N ALA A 82 -10.44 6.97 -0.09
CA ALA A 82 -11.25 8.17 -0.24
C ALA A 82 -11.01 8.87 -1.59
N VAL A 83 -9.77 8.89 -2.07
CA VAL A 83 -9.40 9.38 -3.41
C VAL A 83 -10.06 8.57 -4.52
N PHE A 84 -9.96 7.24 -4.46
CA PHE A 84 -10.60 6.36 -5.46
C PHE A 84 -12.12 6.43 -5.41
N PHE A 85 -12.72 6.58 -4.22
CA PHE A 85 -14.15 6.70 -4.03
C PHE A 85 -14.70 7.98 -4.67
N ALA A 86 -13.95 9.08 -4.55
CA ALA A 86 -14.24 10.34 -5.24
C ALA A 86 -13.80 10.36 -6.71
N GLY A 87 -13.30 9.23 -7.24
CA GLY A 87 -12.97 9.02 -8.65
C GLY A 87 -11.62 9.59 -9.09
N GLY A 88 -10.87 10.23 -8.18
CA GLY A 88 -9.60 10.86 -8.50
C GLY A 88 -8.46 9.85 -8.69
N ALA A 89 -7.36 10.35 -9.25
CA ALA A 89 -6.14 9.56 -9.42
C ALA A 89 -5.14 9.81 -8.28
N LEU A 90 -4.51 8.72 -7.82
CA LEU A 90 -3.53 8.76 -6.75
C LEU A 90 -2.13 9.08 -7.28
N VAL A 91 -1.36 9.87 -6.54
CA VAL A 91 0.05 10.15 -6.84
C VAL A 91 0.89 9.84 -5.59
N PRO A 92 1.26 8.57 -5.36
CA PRO A 92 2.07 8.21 -4.21
C PRO A 92 3.50 8.70 -4.44
N LEU A 93 4.05 9.46 -3.49
CA LEU A 93 5.44 9.90 -3.52
C LEU A 93 6.19 9.37 -2.30
N ASP A 94 7.49 9.13 -2.47
CA ASP A 94 8.34 8.65 -1.39
C ASP A 94 8.64 9.79 -0.41
N TYR A 95 8.34 9.55 0.87
CA TYR A 95 8.59 10.49 1.96
C TYR A 95 10.07 10.75 2.22
N LYS A 96 10.96 9.89 1.70
CA LYS A 96 12.42 10.02 1.80
C LYS A 96 13.04 10.98 0.80
N LEU A 97 12.29 11.39 -0.22
CA LEU A 97 12.74 12.42 -1.14
C LEU A 97 12.94 13.73 -0.39
N THR A 98 13.84 14.57 -0.89
CA THR A 98 14.01 15.92 -0.34
C THR A 98 12.73 16.74 -0.57
N PRO A 99 12.46 17.76 0.27
CA PRO A 99 11.30 18.63 0.09
C PRO A 99 11.22 19.26 -1.31
N ASP A 100 12.34 19.62 -1.90
CA ASP A 100 12.39 20.23 -3.23
C ASP A 100 12.04 19.22 -4.33
N GLU A 101 12.54 17.99 -4.24
CA GLU A 101 12.14 16.90 -5.14
C GLU A 101 10.64 16.61 -5.01
N GLN A 102 10.10 16.55 -3.78
CA GLN A 102 8.68 16.34 -3.54
C GLN A 102 7.82 17.45 -4.17
N TRP A 103 8.20 18.72 -3.99
CA TRP A 103 7.50 19.84 -4.63
C TRP A 103 7.60 19.83 -6.15
N GLN A 104 8.75 19.44 -6.72
CA GLN A 104 8.91 19.26 -8.16
C GLN A 104 7.96 18.17 -8.70
N LEU A 105 7.84 17.04 -8.01
CA LEU A 105 6.92 15.96 -8.39
C LEU A 105 5.45 16.34 -8.20
N LEU A 106 5.11 17.07 -7.13
CA LEU A 106 3.77 17.61 -6.91
C LEU A 106 3.36 18.57 -8.04
N LYS A 107 4.27 19.46 -8.43
CA LYS A 107 4.07 20.37 -9.57
C LYS A 107 3.92 19.60 -10.88
N HIS A 108 4.82 18.67 -11.17
CA HIS A 108 4.78 17.89 -12.42
C HIS A 108 3.52 17.02 -12.51
N SER A 109 3.11 16.41 -11.40
CA SER A 109 1.88 15.62 -11.35
C SER A 109 0.64 16.46 -11.45
N GLY A 110 0.69 17.76 -11.11
CA GLY A 110 -0.49 18.61 -11.02
C GLY A 110 -1.51 18.09 -10.01
N ALA A 111 -1.04 17.54 -8.89
CA ALA A 111 -1.89 17.15 -7.78
C ALA A 111 -2.48 18.41 -7.11
N THR A 112 -3.79 18.41 -6.86
CA THR A 112 -4.50 19.54 -6.22
C THR A 112 -4.66 19.31 -4.72
N ILE A 113 -4.52 18.07 -4.26
CA ILE A 113 -4.55 17.69 -2.85
C ILE A 113 -3.24 17.01 -2.48
N LEU A 114 -2.67 17.39 -1.33
CA LEU A 114 -1.56 16.70 -0.68
C LEU A 114 -2.03 16.17 0.66
N ILE A 115 -1.81 14.89 0.91
CA ILE A 115 -2.06 14.25 2.19
C ILE A 115 -0.71 13.76 2.71
N THR A 116 -0.25 14.26 3.85
CA THR A 116 1.10 14.01 4.36
C THR A 116 1.11 13.81 5.86
N GLU A 117 2.17 13.23 6.40
CA GLU A 117 2.37 13.13 7.85
C GLU A 117 3.08 14.37 8.41
N TYR A 118 2.84 14.67 9.68
CA TYR A 118 3.35 15.89 10.33
C TYR A 118 4.88 16.06 10.23
N PRO A 119 5.73 15.05 10.50
CA PRO A 119 7.18 15.21 10.37
C PRO A 119 7.65 15.63 8.97
N VAL A 120 6.99 15.12 7.93
CA VAL A 120 7.26 15.46 6.53
C VAL A 120 6.73 16.86 6.21
N TRP A 121 5.52 17.19 6.67
CA TRP A 121 4.92 18.50 6.45
C TRP A 121 5.78 19.64 7.00
N ARG A 122 6.41 19.47 8.18
CA ARG A 122 7.29 20.50 8.74
C ARG A 122 8.44 20.90 7.82
N GLN A 123 8.94 19.96 7.01
CA GLN A 123 10.02 20.22 6.06
C GLN A 123 9.47 20.80 4.75
N LEU A 124 8.33 20.27 4.28
CA LEU A 124 7.66 20.76 3.08
C LEU A 124 7.13 22.19 3.21
N SER A 125 6.59 22.54 4.39
CA SER A 125 5.88 23.80 4.60
C SER A 125 6.78 25.04 4.53
N VAL A 126 8.07 24.86 4.81
CA VAL A 126 9.12 25.90 4.80
C VAL A 126 9.99 25.87 3.54
N SER A 127 9.87 24.84 2.68
CA SER A 127 10.61 24.79 1.41
C SER A 127 10.09 25.83 0.43
N ALA A 128 11.01 26.48 -0.28
CA ALA A 128 10.70 27.46 -1.33
C ALA A 128 9.88 26.84 -2.49
N GLY A 129 9.98 25.52 -2.70
CA GLY A 129 9.22 24.80 -3.72
C GLY A 129 7.71 24.90 -3.57
N ARG A 130 7.22 25.15 -2.35
CA ARG A 130 5.79 25.26 -2.02
C ARG A 130 5.04 26.30 -2.87
N ALA A 131 5.65 27.47 -3.09
CA ALA A 131 5.01 28.57 -3.81
C ALA A 131 4.73 28.24 -5.29
N SER A 132 5.39 27.22 -5.84
CA SER A 132 5.30 26.84 -7.25
C SER A 132 4.36 25.66 -7.54
N ALA A 133 3.72 25.08 -6.52
CA ALA A 133 2.92 23.87 -6.65
C ALA A 133 1.43 24.15 -6.87
N SER A 134 0.75 23.25 -7.59
CA SER A 134 -0.71 23.33 -7.86
C SER A 134 -1.58 22.84 -6.69
N VAL A 135 -0.98 22.62 -5.52
CA VAL A 135 -1.66 22.04 -4.35
C VAL A 135 -2.51 23.11 -3.68
N GLN A 136 -3.82 22.87 -3.64
CA GLN A 136 -4.82 23.77 -3.07
C GLN A 136 -5.19 23.36 -1.64
N THR A 137 -5.24 22.05 -1.37
CA THR A 137 -5.57 21.51 -0.05
C THR A 137 -4.43 20.64 0.44
N VAL A 138 -3.97 20.90 1.66
CA VAL A 138 -3.00 20.05 2.36
C VAL A 138 -3.65 19.48 3.61
N LEU A 139 -3.60 18.16 3.76
CA LEU A 139 -4.07 17.42 4.93
C LEU A 139 -2.87 16.81 5.65
N VAL A 140 -2.76 17.04 6.95
CA VAL A 140 -1.62 16.60 7.76
C VAL A 140 -2.09 15.63 8.82
N THR A 141 -1.57 14.40 8.81
CA THR A 141 -1.85 13.37 9.82
C THR A 141 -0.91 13.50 11.01
N GLU A 142 -1.34 13.02 12.17
CA GLU A 142 -0.50 12.88 13.39
C GLU A 142 0.13 14.20 13.86
N ALA A 143 -0.53 15.33 13.58
CA ALA A 143 -0.08 16.62 14.08
C ALA A 143 -0.45 16.75 15.57
N PRO A 144 0.48 17.17 16.46
CA PRO A 144 0.15 17.52 17.85
C PRO A 144 -0.97 18.56 17.89
N SER A 145 -1.90 18.49 18.85
CA SER A 145 -3.12 19.33 18.87
C SER A 145 -2.87 20.84 18.79
N ASN A 146 -1.75 21.31 19.34
CA ASN A 146 -1.34 22.72 19.36
C ASN A 146 -0.41 23.13 18.20
N ALA A 147 -0.09 22.21 17.29
CA ALA A 147 0.79 22.51 16.16
C ALA A 147 0.17 23.49 15.16
N GLU A 148 0.93 24.50 14.77
CA GLU A 148 0.61 25.37 13.64
C GLU A 148 0.92 24.66 12.32
N LEU A 149 -0.04 24.63 11.40
CA LEU A 149 0.06 23.87 10.16
C LEU A 149 0.25 24.74 8.91
N ALA A 150 0.57 26.02 9.07
CA ALA A 150 0.86 26.96 7.99
C ALA A 150 -0.21 26.93 6.86
N GLY A 151 -1.48 26.93 7.22
CA GLY A 151 -2.62 26.87 6.29
C GLY A 151 -3.05 25.47 5.85
N ALA A 152 -2.34 24.41 6.24
CA ALA A 152 -2.82 23.04 6.08
C ALA A 152 -3.87 22.68 7.14
N LYS A 153 -4.67 21.64 6.85
CA LYS A 153 -5.74 21.14 7.73
C LYS A 153 -5.30 19.85 8.40
N ARG A 154 -5.80 19.58 9.61
CA ARG A 154 -5.60 18.30 10.29
C ARG A 154 -6.40 17.23 9.59
N TRP A 155 -5.76 16.13 9.22
CA TRP A 155 -6.42 15.04 8.53
C TRP A 155 -7.54 14.44 9.38
N GLU A 156 -7.34 14.37 10.71
CA GLU A 156 -8.27 13.80 11.68
C GLU A 156 -9.58 14.62 11.77
N GLU A 157 -9.49 15.94 11.53
CA GLU A 157 -10.60 16.89 11.64
C GLU A 157 -11.24 17.18 10.27
N PHE A 158 -10.57 16.86 9.17
CA PHE A 158 -11.09 17.05 7.81
C PHE A 158 -12.14 15.97 7.49
N ARG A 159 -13.38 16.25 7.91
CA ARG A 159 -14.52 15.33 7.88
C ARG A 159 -15.76 16.05 7.34
N GLY A 160 -16.36 15.48 6.30
CA GLY A 160 -17.60 15.95 5.70
C GLY A 160 -18.80 15.30 6.39
N GLN A 161 -19.93 16.00 6.37
CA GLN A 161 -21.19 15.51 6.94
C GLN A 161 -22.04 14.83 5.86
N GLY A 162 -22.66 13.70 6.23
CA GLY A 162 -23.50 12.89 5.34
C GLY A 162 -22.72 11.86 4.51
N GLU A 163 -23.45 11.08 3.72
CA GLU A 163 -22.87 10.03 2.88
C GLU A 163 -22.23 10.60 1.60
N PRO A 164 -20.98 10.23 1.27
CA PRO A 164 -20.36 10.59 0.00
C PRO A 164 -21.00 9.84 -1.16
N ALA A 165 -21.03 10.46 -2.35
CA ALA A 165 -21.49 9.82 -3.56
C ALA A 165 -20.32 9.10 -4.25
N PHE A 166 -20.44 7.81 -4.57
CA PHE A 166 -19.39 7.12 -5.31
C PHE A 166 -19.28 7.66 -6.74
N VAL A 167 -18.07 8.01 -7.17
CA VAL A 167 -17.81 8.54 -8.52
C VAL A 167 -17.26 7.41 -9.41
N PRO A 168 -18.04 6.92 -10.40
CA PRO A 168 -17.61 5.80 -11.24
C PRO A 168 -16.47 6.20 -12.19
N ARG A 169 -15.59 5.23 -12.49
CA ARG A 169 -14.48 5.34 -13.44
C ARG A 169 -14.47 4.12 -14.35
N ASN A 170 -13.83 4.24 -15.50
CA ASN A 170 -13.65 3.16 -16.47
C ASN A 170 -12.29 2.48 -16.31
N ARG A 171 -12.15 1.28 -16.85
CA ARG A 171 -10.91 0.49 -16.80
C ARG A 171 -9.70 1.21 -17.39
N SER A 172 -9.90 1.95 -18.48
CA SER A 172 -8.87 2.72 -19.17
C SER A 172 -8.50 4.05 -18.49
N ASP A 173 -9.29 4.50 -17.51
CA ASP A 173 -8.98 5.73 -16.78
C ASP A 173 -7.72 5.54 -15.91
N THR A 174 -6.94 6.61 -15.76
CA THR A 174 -5.76 6.61 -14.88
C THR A 174 -6.20 6.48 -13.42
N ALA A 175 -5.70 5.46 -12.74
CA ALA A 175 -5.89 5.25 -11.32
C ALA A 175 -4.73 5.84 -10.51
N CYS A 176 -3.50 5.71 -11.01
CA CYS A 176 -2.31 6.12 -10.29
C CYS A 176 -1.23 6.68 -11.22
N ILE A 177 -0.46 7.65 -10.74
CA ILE A 177 0.75 8.13 -11.42
C ILE A 177 1.95 7.79 -10.52
N VAL A 178 2.76 6.83 -10.96
CA VAL A 178 3.92 6.34 -10.20
C VAL A 178 5.19 6.96 -10.76
N TYR A 179 5.95 7.66 -9.92
CA TYR A 179 7.24 8.22 -10.30
C TYR A 179 8.37 7.22 -10.10
N SER A 180 9.32 7.24 -11.03
CA SER A 180 10.59 6.53 -10.89
C SER A 180 11.74 7.52 -11.03
N SER A 181 12.86 7.23 -10.37
CA SER A 181 14.13 7.93 -10.54
C SER A 181 14.72 7.58 -11.92
N GLY A 182 14.11 8.10 -12.98
CA GLY A 182 14.62 7.94 -14.33
C GLY A 182 16.02 8.58 -14.46
N THR A 183 16.86 8.00 -15.31
CA THR A 183 18.27 8.41 -15.53
C THR A 183 18.45 9.80 -16.17
N GLY A 184 17.38 10.50 -16.54
CA GLY A 184 17.41 11.72 -17.37
C GLY A 184 17.23 13.05 -16.63
N GLY A 185 17.32 13.07 -15.29
CA GLY A 185 17.20 14.28 -14.47
C GLY A 185 15.82 14.95 -14.43
N ARG A 186 14.89 14.57 -15.32
CA ARG A 186 13.50 15.05 -15.35
C ARG A 186 12.54 14.00 -14.78
N PRO A 187 11.53 14.40 -13.98
CA PRO A 187 10.49 13.51 -13.50
C PRO A 187 9.79 12.76 -14.64
N LYS A 188 9.56 11.45 -14.46
CA LYS A 188 8.75 10.63 -15.37
C LYS A 188 7.63 9.95 -14.56
N GLY A 189 6.39 10.35 -14.82
CA GLY A 189 5.21 9.76 -14.21
C GLY A 189 4.68 8.61 -15.08
N CYS A 190 4.74 7.38 -14.58
CA CYS A 190 4.11 6.23 -15.22
C CYS A 190 2.60 6.24 -14.91
N MET A 191 1.78 6.43 -15.94
CA MET A 191 0.32 6.44 -15.81
C MET A 191 -0.18 5.00 -15.78
N MET A 192 -0.68 4.59 -14.61
CA MET A 192 -1.25 3.27 -14.37
C MET A 192 -2.77 3.37 -14.37
N THR A 193 -3.42 2.63 -15.25
CA THR A 193 -4.88 2.60 -15.37
C THR A 193 -5.54 1.75 -14.29
N HIS A 194 -6.85 1.89 -14.09
CA HIS A 194 -7.60 0.98 -13.22
C HIS A 194 -7.48 -0.48 -13.66
N GLU A 195 -7.48 -0.74 -14.97
CA GLU A 195 -7.25 -2.08 -15.51
C GLU A 195 -5.89 -2.65 -15.09
N ASN A 196 -4.82 -1.85 -15.16
CA ASN A 196 -3.50 -2.33 -14.75
C ASN A 196 -3.50 -2.83 -13.29
N TYR A 197 -4.21 -2.16 -12.39
CA TYR A 197 -4.31 -2.58 -10.99
C TYR A 197 -5.24 -3.78 -10.80
N LEU A 198 -6.40 -3.82 -11.47
CA LEU A 198 -7.32 -4.96 -11.38
C LEU A 198 -6.64 -6.24 -11.88
N GLU A 199 -5.99 -6.19 -13.04
CA GLU A 199 -5.26 -7.34 -13.60
C GLU A 199 -4.05 -7.73 -12.74
N GLN A 200 -3.38 -6.75 -12.15
CA GLN A 200 -2.32 -7.03 -11.18
C GLN A 200 -2.88 -7.82 -9.99
N CYS A 201 -3.99 -7.40 -9.38
CA CYS A 201 -4.61 -8.13 -8.26
C CYS A 201 -5.00 -9.55 -8.68
N VAL A 202 -5.56 -9.76 -9.88
CA VAL A 202 -5.88 -11.10 -10.41
C VAL A 202 -4.61 -11.96 -10.54
N ALA A 203 -3.55 -11.40 -11.12
CA ALA A 203 -2.28 -12.11 -11.29
C ALA A 203 -1.66 -12.51 -9.95
N LEU A 204 -1.67 -11.59 -8.97
CA LEU A 204 -1.08 -11.82 -7.65
C LEU A 204 -1.87 -12.84 -6.84
N THR A 205 -3.20 -12.73 -6.82
CA THR A 205 -4.08 -13.67 -6.10
C THR A 205 -4.02 -15.09 -6.68
N SER A 206 -3.61 -15.22 -7.94
CA SER A 206 -3.35 -16.51 -8.58
C SER A 206 -2.00 -17.13 -8.19
N LEU A 207 -1.01 -16.29 -7.84
CA LEU A 207 0.35 -16.71 -7.44
C LEU A 207 0.47 -16.94 -5.94
N TYR A 208 -0.15 -16.05 -5.16
CA TYR A 208 -0.20 -16.09 -3.71
C TYR A 208 -1.65 -16.35 -3.31
N PRO A 209 -1.96 -17.56 -2.83
CA PRO A 209 -3.30 -17.85 -2.36
C PRO A 209 -3.58 -17.04 -1.08
N PHE A 210 -4.31 -15.93 -1.22
CA PHE A 210 -4.86 -15.18 -0.10
C PHE A 210 -6.11 -15.91 0.41
N TRP A 211 -5.95 -16.82 1.37
CA TRP A 211 -7.09 -17.37 2.12
C TRP A 211 -7.47 -16.45 3.28
N PRO A 212 -8.72 -16.51 3.76
CA PRO A 212 -9.06 -15.98 5.08
C PRO A 212 -8.07 -16.55 6.11
N GLY A 213 -7.35 -15.67 6.77
CA GLY A 213 -6.32 -15.96 7.78
C GLY A 213 -4.91 -15.47 7.44
N VAL A 214 -4.62 -15.07 6.19
CA VAL A 214 -3.26 -14.65 5.79
C VAL A 214 -3.08 -13.14 5.90
N SER A 215 -2.11 -12.70 6.68
CA SER A 215 -1.62 -11.32 6.62
C SER A 215 -0.61 -11.16 5.49
N VAL A 216 -0.65 -10.02 4.79
CA VAL A 216 0.32 -9.73 3.70
C VAL A 216 1.77 -9.69 4.22
N SER A 217 1.97 -9.39 5.50
CA SER A 217 3.26 -9.52 6.20
C SER A 217 3.83 -10.94 6.17
N GLU A 218 3.01 -11.97 6.35
CA GLU A 218 3.47 -13.37 6.34
C GLU A 218 3.96 -13.80 4.94
N ILE A 219 3.35 -13.25 3.88
CA ILE A 219 3.79 -13.49 2.49
C ILE A 219 5.15 -12.83 2.24
N GLN A 220 5.37 -11.61 2.76
CA GLN A 220 6.65 -10.91 2.62
C GLN A 220 7.79 -11.66 3.32
N ASP A 221 7.53 -12.25 4.47
CA ASP A 221 8.53 -13.06 5.18
C ASP A 221 8.80 -14.39 4.46
N HIS A 222 7.79 -15.02 3.85
CA HIS A 222 7.99 -16.22 3.05
C HIS A 222 8.83 -15.96 1.78
N LEU A 223 8.69 -14.78 1.17
CA LEU A 223 9.50 -14.35 0.02
C LEU A 223 10.95 -14.00 0.38
N ARG A 224 11.31 -13.93 1.66
CA ARG A 224 12.69 -13.72 2.12
C ARG A 224 13.48 -15.01 2.25
N GLU A 225 12.84 -16.18 2.17
CA GLU A 225 13.56 -17.45 2.27
C GLU A 225 14.45 -17.68 1.03
N PRO A 226 15.74 -18.03 1.22
CA PRO A 226 16.76 -18.05 0.15
C PRO A 226 16.56 -19.11 -0.95
N ARG A 227 15.48 -19.89 -0.91
CA ARG A 227 15.18 -20.95 -1.89
C ARG A 227 14.40 -20.49 -3.12
N SER A 228 14.06 -19.19 -3.23
CA SER A 228 13.17 -18.65 -4.29
C SER A 228 13.80 -17.56 -5.18
N ALA A 229 15.13 -17.57 -5.35
CA ALA A 229 15.90 -16.52 -6.05
C ALA A 229 15.40 -16.17 -7.48
N GLY A 230 14.79 -17.10 -8.22
CA GLY A 230 14.23 -16.85 -9.55
C GLY A 230 12.85 -16.16 -9.55
N LEU A 231 12.06 -16.35 -8.50
CA LEU A 231 10.78 -15.67 -8.27
C LEU A 231 10.99 -14.29 -7.65
N GLU A 232 12.14 -14.06 -7.02
CA GLU A 232 12.50 -12.81 -6.38
C GLU A 232 12.58 -11.63 -7.37
N GLU A 233 13.14 -11.81 -8.57
CA GLU A 233 13.26 -10.74 -9.58
C GLU A 233 11.88 -10.33 -10.15
N PHE A 234 11.02 -11.32 -10.43
CA PHE A 234 9.65 -11.09 -10.91
C PHE A 234 8.75 -10.53 -9.80
N ALA A 235 8.85 -11.02 -8.57
CA ALA A 235 8.18 -10.45 -7.41
C ALA A 235 8.70 -9.04 -7.10
N LYS A 236 10.00 -8.75 -7.23
CA LYS A 236 10.59 -7.41 -7.07
C LYS A 236 10.03 -6.43 -8.11
N ARG A 237 9.88 -6.85 -9.38
CA ARG A 237 9.33 -6.02 -10.46
C ARG A 237 7.81 -5.86 -10.37
N SER A 238 7.05 -6.92 -10.09
CA SER A 238 5.60 -6.89 -9.86
C SER A 238 5.23 -6.16 -8.57
N ALA A 239 6.08 -6.24 -7.53
CA ALA A 239 5.98 -5.44 -6.31
C ALA A 239 6.32 -3.96 -6.52
N SER A 240 6.59 -3.46 -7.74
CA SER A 240 6.63 -2.01 -7.99
C SER A 240 5.23 -1.39 -8.10
N ALA A 241 4.23 -2.17 -8.54
CA ALA A 241 2.83 -1.75 -8.51
C ALA A 241 2.12 -2.24 -7.22
N LEU A 242 2.56 -3.35 -6.62
CA LEU A 242 2.27 -3.65 -5.20
C LEU A 242 2.97 -2.68 -4.23
N ARG A 243 4.02 -1.96 -4.66
CA ARG A 243 4.73 -0.97 -3.81
C ARG A 243 3.82 0.19 -3.41
N CYS A 244 2.75 0.43 -4.16
CA CYS A 244 1.68 1.35 -3.78
C CYS A 244 0.82 0.80 -2.63
N PHE A 245 0.70 -0.53 -2.43
CA PHE A 245 -0.09 -1.13 -1.34
C PHE A 245 0.75 -1.80 -0.24
N THR A 246 2.03 -2.05 -0.51
CA THR A 246 3.00 -2.60 0.44
C THR A 246 4.36 -1.96 0.20
N THR A 247 4.69 -0.87 0.89
CA THR A 247 6.04 -0.29 0.75
C THR A 247 7.07 -1.16 1.48
N ARG A 248 8.17 -1.51 0.78
CA ARG A 248 9.39 -2.10 1.35
C ARG A 248 9.98 -1.18 2.42
N GLN A 249 9.91 -1.49 3.72
CA GLN A 249 10.81 -0.90 4.75
C GLN A 249 11.01 -1.79 6.00
N ALA A 250 11.30 -3.07 5.82
CA ALA A 250 12.02 -3.82 6.85
C ALA A 250 13.43 -4.14 6.34
N GLN A 251 14.26 -3.09 6.29
CA GLN A 251 15.71 -3.18 6.19
C GLN A 251 16.31 -2.19 7.19
N SER A 252 16.31 -2.55 8.47
CA SER A 252 17.35 -2.15 9.41
C SER A 252 17.22 -2.96 10.70
N VAL A 253 18.39 -3.33 11.23
CA VAL A 253 18.65 -3.92 12.55
C VAL A 253 18.69 -5.46 12.61
N GLN A 254 19.83 -6.01 12.21
CA GLN A 254 20.44 -7.12 12.95
C GLN A 254 21.97 -6.98 12.94
N ARG A 255 22.47 -6.03 13.75
CA ARG A 255 23.83 -6.07 14.31
C ARG A 255 23.74 -5.58 15.75
N ALA A 256 23.31 -6.46 16.65
CA ALA A 256 23.56 -6.37 18.10
C ALA A 256 22.91 -7.55 18.84
N ARG A 257 23.17 -8.79 18.43
CA ARG A 257 23.04 -9.98 19.29
C ARG A 257 24.04 -11.03 18.85
N SER A 258 25.31 -10.68 18.97
CA SER A 258 26.39 -11.65 18.92
C SER A 258 27.33 -11.39 20.07
N HIS A 259 26.80 -11.37 21.30
CA HIS A 259 27.56 -11.62 22.51
C HIS A 259 26.66 -12.43 23.45
N GLN A 260 27.24 -13.54 23.91
CA GLN A 260 26.84 -14.47 24.95
C GLN A 260 26.15 -15.80 24.58
N GLN A 261 26.91 -16.84 24.93
CA GLN A 261 26.61 -18.26 25.22
C GLN A 261 26.66 -19.19 24.01
N ASN A 262 27.85 -19.77 23.75
CA ASN A 262 28.42 -21.03 24.29
C ASN A 262 27.88 -22.23 23.49
N VAL A 263 28.69 -22.85 22.61
CA VAL A 263 29.72 -23.89 22.87
C VAL A 263 29.07 -25.29 22.91
N ASP A 264 29.64 -26.15 22.07
CA ASP A 264 29.48 -27.61 21.89
C ASP A 264 28.27 -28.15 21.08
N GLU A 265 28.54 -28.49 19.81
CA GLU A 265 28.44 -29.87 19.27
C GLU A 265 28.98 -29.96 17.82
N GLU A 266 29.66 -31.09 17.53
CA GLU A 266 30.49 -31.42 16.34
C GLU A 266 29.73 -31.69 15.02
N PRO A 267 30.42 -31.78 13.85
CA PRO A 267 29.84 -31.51 12.54
C PRO A 267 29.24 -32.75 11.84
N ALA A 268 28.06 -32.59 11.24
CA ALA A 268 27.49 -33.56 10.30
C ALA A 268 27.63 -33.09 8.85
N VAL A 269 28.59 -33.73 8.16
CA VAL A 269 28.77 -34.00 6.72
C VAL A 269 27.87 -33.25 5.72
N ALA A 270 28.53 -32.50 4.84
CA ALA A 270 27.95 -31.86 3.66
C ALA A 270 27.59 -32.89 2.57
N HIS A 271 26.34 -32.88 2.11
CA HIS A 271 25.95 -33.47 0.83
C HIS A 271 25.55 -32.36 -0.15
N GLN A 272 26.33 -32.22 -1.22
CA GLN A 272 25.95 -31.45 -2.41
C GLN A 272 24.78 -32.13 -3.13
N PRO A 273 23.76 -31.40 -3.63
CA PRO A 273 22.80 -31.96 -4.57
C PRO A 273 23.33 -31.90 -6.02
N PRO A 274 23.03 -32.90 -6.86
CA PRO A 274 23.43 -32.90 -8.26
C PRO A 274 22.52 -32.01 -9.12
N ALA A 275 23.05 -31.70 -10.31
CA ALA A 275 22.56 -30.75 -11.29
C ALA A 275 21.10 -30.98 -11.77
N ALA A 276 20.51 -29.86 -12.20
CA ALA A 276 19.16 -29.73 -12.74
C ALA A 276 18.85 -30.69 -13.90
N GLN A 277 17.65 -31.27 -13.89
CA GLN A 277 16.98 -31.77 -15.08
C GLN A 277 15.58 -31.16 -15.20
N THR A 278 15.29 -30.74 -16.42
CA THR A 278 14.08 -30.08 -16.92
C THR A 278 12.92 -31.08 -17.05
N GLY A 279 11.74 -30.75 -16.50
CA GLY A 279 10.53 -31.59 -16.57
C GLY A 279 9.28 -30.94 -15.94
N PRO A 280 8.05 -31.35 -16.31
CA PRO A 280 6.95 -30.43 -16.65
C PRO A 280 6.17 -29.83 -15.46
N ARG A 281 5.55 -28.67 -15.74
CA ARG A 281 4.76 -27.74 -14.88
C ARG A 281 3.68 -28.36 -13.96
N SER A 282 3.42 -29.67 -14.00
CA SER A 282 2.35 -30.34 -13.25
C SER A 282 2.76 -30.83 -11.84
N VAL A 283 4.06 -30.97 -11.57
CA VAL A 283 4.57 -31.49 -10.28
C VAL A 283 4.51 -30.43 -9.17
N TRP A 284 4.78 -29.16 -9.51
CA TRP A 284 4.77 -28.04 -8.56
C TRP A 284 3.38 -27.74 -7.97
N ARG A 285 2.31 -27.94 -8.75
CA ARG A 285 0.91 -27.74 -8.27
C ARG A 285 0.47 -28.79 -7.24
N ARG A 286 1.12 -29.95 -7.18
CA ARG A 286 0.80 -31.02 -6.22
C ARG A 286 1.66 -30.93 -4.96
N ALA A 287 2.94 -30.59 -5.09
CA ALA A 287 3.84 -30.38 -3.95
C ALA A 287 3.40 -29.22 -3.05
N ALA A 288 3.03 -28.07 -3.63
CA ALA A 288 2.53 -26.92 -2.86
C ALA A 288 1.22 -27.21 -2.11
N ARG A 289 0.33 -28.02 -2.69
CA ARG A 289 -0.95 -28.40 -2.06
C ARG A 289 -0.81 -29.41 -0.92
N HIS A 290 0.18 -30.30 -0.98
CA HIS A 290 0.32 -31.37 0.01
C HIS A 290 1.14 -30.95 1.24
N HIS A 291 2.10 -30.03 1.09
CA HIS A 291 2.89 -29.54 2.22
C HIS A 291 2.17 -28.49 3.08
N CYS A 292 1.26 -27.71 2.50
CA CYS A 292 0.51 -26.67 3.22
C CYS A 292 -0.56 -27.24 4.19
N ARG A 293 -1.09 -28.45 3.93
CA ARG A 293 -2.17 -29.04 4.76
C ARG A 293 -1.73 -29.61 6.10
N ARG A 294 -0.44 -29.86 6.33
CA ARG A 294 0.01 -30.62 7.52
C ARG A 294 0.34 -29.79 8.76
N ARG A 295 0.24 -28.45 8.73
CA ARG A 295 0.76 -27.62 9.83
C ARG A 295 -0.20 -26.74 10.61
N PHE A 296 -1.50 -26.73 10.32
CA PHE A 296 -2.42 -25.86 11.07
C PHE A 296 -3.70 -26.58 11.45
N HIS A 297 -3.70 -27.13 12.66
CA HIS A 297 -4.91 -27.42 13.42
C HIS A 297 -5.10 -26.32 14.48
N ARG A 298 -6.30 -25.72 14.47
CA ARG A 298 -6.91 -24.71 15.38
C ARG A 298 -6.87 -23.23 14.90
N ALA A 299 -8.08 -22.67 14.89
CA ALA A 299 -8.59 -21.33 14.50
C ALA A 299 -8.06 -20.16 15.38
N PRO A 300 -8.39 -18.86 15.17
CA PRO A 300 -9.44 -18.27 14.30
C PRO A 300 -9.03 -17.12 13.36
N ASP A 301 -10.06 -16.66 12.63
CA ASP A 301 -10.20 -15.74 11.49
C ASP A 301 -9.42 -14.40 11.50
N PHE A 302 -8.76 -14.07 10.38
CA PHE A 302 -8.18 -12.75 10.09
C PHE A 302 -8.25 -12.44 8.58
N ALA A 303 -8.66 -11.25 8.16
CA ALA A 303 -8.87 -10.96 6.75
C ALA A 303 -7.81 -10.04 6.13
N VAL A 304 -7.71 -10.15 4.80
CA VAL A 304 -6.69 -9.60 3.92
C VAL A 304 -7.23 -8.33 3.26
N PHE A 305 -6.42 -7.28 3.12
CA PHE A 305 -6.65 -6.22 2.13
C PHE A 305 -5.97 -6.63 0.82
N LEU A 306 -6.74 -6.66 -0.27
CA LEU A 306 -6.36 -7.14 -1.62
C LEU A 306 -4.98 -6.66 -2.10
#